data_AF-A0A192GZV4-F1
#
_entry.id   AF-A0A192GZV4-F1
#
_cell.length_a   1.000
_cell.length_b   1.000
_cell.length_c   1.000
_cell.angle_alpha   90.00
_cell.angle_beta   90.00
_cell.angle_gamma   90.00
#
_symmetry.space_group_name_H-M   'P 1'
#
loop_
_entity.id
_entity.type
_entity.pdbx_description
1 polymer ?
#
loop_
_entity_poly.entity_id
_entity_poly.type
_entity_poly.pdbx_seq_one_letter_code
_entity_poly.pdbx_strand_id
1 'polypeptide(L)'
;MTKIDIQKKYLQCVAYMIAKVKTFDEGFKEYERKHEIIVNDPEITTTDLKLSQQNFARSLENYKRFVARFSALDCPEQYGAQHRAMAMNFEAYTQAMALIVAALEPEKRSLNVLRYQEGCQKREAAFEQMTQLLQNDYQEAGVV
;
A
#
# COMPACT_ATOMS: atom_id res chain seq x y z
N MET A 1 -2.28 -19.04 26.45
CA MET A 1 -2.43 -17.63 26.01
C MET A 1 -3.86 -17.21 26.31
N THR A 2 -4.10 -16.12 27.04
CA THR A 2 -5.46 -15.71 27.42
C THR A 2 -6.15 -14.94 26.29
N LYS A 3 -7.48 -14.85 26.30
CA LYS A 3 -8.23 -14.04 25.30
C LYS A 3 -7.79 -12.56 25.30
N ILE A 4 -7.44 -12.03 26.47
CA ILE A 4 -6.94 -10.66 26.65
C ILE A 4 -5.55 -10.50 25.99
N ASP A 5 -4.68 -11.50 26.09
CA ASP A 5 -3.36 -11.45 25.43
C ASP A 5 -3.48 -11.44 23.91
N ILE A 6 -4.43 -12.20 23.36
CA ILE A 6 -4.68 -12.26 21.91
C ILE A 6 -5.20 -10.91 21.42
N GLN A 7 -6.15 -10.31 22.14
CA GLN A 7 -6.67 -8.97 21.82
C GLN A 7 -5.56 -7.91 21.84
N LYS A 8 -4.74 -7.86 22.89
CA LYS A 8 -3.64 -6.89 22.98
C LYS A 8 -2.63 -7.06 21.85
N LYS A 9 -2.22 -8.30 21.54
CA LYS A 9 -1.31 -8.59 20.42
C LYS A 9 -1.91 -8.18 19.08
N TYR A 10 -3.17 -8.52 18.84
CA TYR A 10 -3.88 -8.14 17.61
C TYR A 10 -3.89 -6.63 17.43
N LEU A 11 -4.24 -5.87 18.47
CA LEU A 11 -4.29 -4.41 18.44
C LEU A 11 -2.91 -3.78 18.22
N GLN A 12 -1.86 -4.32 18.83
CA GLN A 12 -0.47 -3.91 18.56
C GLN A 12 -0.06 -4.17 17.11
N CYS A 13 -0.45 -5.32 16.55
CA CYS A 13 -0.21 -5.63 15.15
C CYS A 13 -0.96 -4.66 14.23
N VAL A 14 -2.22 -4.34 14.51
CA VAL A 14 -2.99 -3.34 13.77
C VAL A 14 -2.28 -1.98 13.83
N ALA A 15 -1.92 -1.48 15.01
CA ALA A 15 -1.21 -0.20 15.14
C ALA A 15 0.10 -0.16 14.32
N TYR A 16 0.86 -1.26 14.33
CA TYR A 16 2.05 -1.40 13.50
C TYR A 16 1.73 -1.36 12.00
N MET A 17 0.65 -2.03 11.56
CA MET A 17 0.17 -2.01 10.17
C MET A 17 -0.11 -0.60 9.70
N ILE A 18 -0.83 0.18 10.51
CA ILE A 18 -1.17 1.57 10.22
C ILE A 18 0.09 2.39 9.96
N ALA A 19 1.03 2.34 10.91
CA ALA A 19 2.26 3.13 10.82
C ALA A 19 3.07 2.75 9.57
N LYS A 20 3.18 1.45 9.28
CA LYS A 20 3.93 0.97 8.12
C LYS A 20 3.27 1.30 6.79
N VAL A 21 1.95 1.26 6.70
CA VAL A 21 1.23 1.61 5.46
C VAL A 21 1.50 3.05 5.06
N LYS A 22 1.52 3.98 6.02
CA LYS A 22 1.91 5.38 5.77
C LYS A 22 3.34 5.49 5.24
N THR A 23 4.28 4.78 5.86
CA THR A 23 5.69 4.76 5.39
C THR A 23 5.82 4.17 3.99
N PHE A 24 5.06 3.11 3.67
CA PHE A 24 5.04 2.55 2.33
C PHE A 24 4.47 3.54 1.31
N ASP A 25 3.35 4.21 1.62
CA ASP A 25 2.73 5.20 0.74
C ASP A 25 3.65 6.39 0.45
N GLU A 26 4.32 6.92 1.47
CA GLU A 26 5.36 7.95 1.30
C GLU A 26 6.51 7.45 0.41
N GLY A 27 6.97 6.22 0.62
CA GLY A 27 7.99 5.59 -0.20
C GLY A 27 7.55 5.44 -1.66
N PHE A 28 6.31 5.04 -1.91
CA PHE A 28 5.76 4.93 -3.26
C PHE A 28 5.63 6.29 -3.95
N LYS A 29 5.13 7.31 -3.25
CA LYS A 29 5.11 8.69 -3.74
C LYS A 29 6.50 9.22 -4.07
N GLU A 30 7.51 8.83 -3.30
CA GLU A 30 8.91 9.16 -3.61
C GLU A 30 9.42 8.45 -4.86
N TYR A 31 9.07 7.16 -5.06
CA TYR A 31 9.39 6.45 -6.30
C TYR A 31 8.72 7.10 -7.52
N GLU A 32 7.45 7.48 -7.41
CA GLU A 32 6.72 8.19 -8.47
C GLU A 32 7.41 9.52 -8.83
N ARG A 33 7.73 10.36 -7.82
CA ARG A 33 8.46 11.63 -8.04
C ARG A 33 9.84 11.43 -8.67
N LYS A 34 10.61 10.45 -8.18
CA LYS A 34 11.91 10.11 -8.78
C LYS A 34 11.77 9.65 -10.22
N HIS A 35 10.75 8.85 -10.51
CA HIS A 35 10.48 8.39 -11.85
C HIS A 35 10.10 9.55 -12.78
N GLU A 36 9.30 10.52 -12.32
CA GLU A 36 9.00 11.75 -13.08
C GLU A 36 10.25 12.60 -13.37
N ILE A 37 11.15 12.76 -12.39
CA ILE A 37 12.42 13.47 -12.58
C ILE A 37 13.28 12.76 -13.63
N ILE A 38 13.49 11.46 -13.44
CA ILE A 38 14.27 10.59 -14.33
C ILE A 38 13.75 10.68 -15.76
N VAL A 39 12.44 10.69 -15.95
CA VAL A 39 11.81 10.80 -17.27
C VAL A 39 12.12 12.11 -17.99
N ASN A 40 12.08 13.22 -17.25
CA ASN A 40 12.19 14.55 -17.82
C ASN A 40 13.65 14.95 -18.01
N ASP A 41 14.58 14.09 -17.58
CA ASP A 41 16.00 14.23 -17.77
C ASP A 41 16.41 13.78 -19.18
N PRO A 42 16.94 14.70 -20.03
CA PRO A 42 17.36 14.36 -21.39
C PRO A 42 18.56 13.42 -21.45
N GLU A 43 19.31 13.23 -20.36
CA GLU A 43 20.47 12.34 -20.29
C GLU A 43 20.11 10.91 -19.84
N ILE A 44 18.84 10.67 -19.53
CA ILE A 44 18.41 9.41 -18.93
C ILE A 44 18.49 8.23 -19.91
N THR A 45 18.93 7.08 -19.40
CA THR A 45 18.93 5.84 -20.19
C THR A 45 17.71 4.98 -19.90
N THR A 46 17.36 4.12 -20.86
CA THR A 46 16.36 3.05 -20.63
C THR A 46 16.74 2.14 -19.46
N THR A 47 18.03 1.98 -19.18
CA THR A 47 18.53 1.18 -18.05
C THR A 47 18.14 1.83 -16.71
N ASP A 48 18.28 3.15 -16.58
CA ASP A 48 17.91 3.87 -15.35
C ASP A 48 16.40 3.79 -15.10
N LEU A 49 15.60 3.90 -16.15
CA LEU A 49 14.14 3.71 -16.09
C LEU A 49 13.78 2.28 -15.65
N LYS A 50 14.46 1.26 -16.19
CA LYS A 50 14.25 -0.15 -15.78
C LYS A 50 14.65 -0.39 -14.33
N LEU A 51 15.77 0.19 -13.86
CA LEU A 51 16.20 0.09 -12.46
C LEU A 51 15.21 0.77 -11.51
N SER A 52 14.73 1.96 -11.86
CA SER A 52 13.69 2.68 -11.11
C SER A 52 12.42 1.83 -10.98
N GLN A 53 11.93 1.27 -12.09
CA GLN A 53 10.77 0.39 -12.10
C GLN A 53 10.98 -0.88 -11.24
N GLN A 54 12.15 -1.52 -11.33
CA GLN A 54 12.48 -2.70 -10.53
C GLN A 54 12.49 -2.41 -9.02
N ASN A 55 13.01 -1.25 -8.62
CA ASN A 55 13.00 -0.85 -7.21
C ASN A 55 11.57 -0.62 -6.71
N PHE A 56 10.73 0.02 -7.51
CA PHE A 56 9.31 0.17 -7.22
C PHE A 56 8.63 -1.20 -7.09
N ALA A 57 8.81 -2.10 -8.07
CA ALA A 57 8.24 -3.44 -8.05
C ALA A 57 8.68 -4.25 -6.82
N ARG A 58 9.94 -4.13 -6.40
CA ARG A 58 10.46 -4.74 -5.17
C ARG A 58 9.77 -4.19 -3.92
N SER A 59 9.56 -2.88 -3.85
CA SER A 59 8.83 -2.26 -2.73
C SER A 59 7.37 -2.73 -2.69
N LEU A 60 6.73 -2.87 -3.86
CA LEU A 60 5.37 -3.42 -3.96
C LEU A 60 5.31 -4.89 -3.49
N GLU A 61 6.30 -5.71 -3.85
CA GLU A 61 6.38 -7.09 -3.37
C GLU A 61 6.55 -7.16 -1.83
N ASN A 62 7.35 -6.27 -1.25
CA ASN A 62 7.46 -6.17 0.20
C ASN A 62 6.13 -5.77 0.85
N TYR A 63 5.39 -4.84 0.24
CA TYR A 63 4.06 -4.47 0.69
C TYR A 63 3.07 -5.64 0.59
N LYS A 64 3.06 -6.39 -0.52
CA LYS A 64 2.21 -7.59 -0.68
C LYS A 64 2.44 -8.61 0.43
N ARG A 65 3.71 -8.89 0.77
CA ARG A 65 4.06 -9.78 1.88
C ARG A 65 3.58 -9.24 3.22
N PHE A 66 3.63 -7.93 3.39
CA PHE A 66 3.13 -7.26 4.57
C PHE A 66 1.62 -7.42 4.73
N VAL A 67 0.86 -7.19 3.66
CA VAL A 67 -0.60 -7.39 3.60
C VAL A 67 -0.97 -8.86 3.85
N ALA A 68 -0.28 -9.80 3.20
CA ALA A 68 -0.53 -11.23 3.40
C ALA A 68 -0.34 -11.66 4.86
N ARG A 69 0.67 -11.12 5.56
CA ARG A 69 0.87 -11.37 7.00
C ARG A 69 -0.26 -10.81 7.84
N PHE A 70 -0.79 -9.64 7.48
CA PHE A 70 -1.95 -9.06 8.16
C PHE A 70 -3.19 -9.92 8.00
N SER A 71 -3.53 -10.30 6.76
CA SER A 71 -4.71 -11.13 6.48
C SER A 71 -4.68 -12.50 7.16
N ALA A 72 -3.49 -12.97 7.53
CA ALA A 72 -3.28 -14.23 8.23
C ALA A 72 -3.21 -14.08 9.78
N LEU A 73 -3.42 -12.88 10.33
CA LEU A 73 -3.43 -12.68 11.78
C LEU A 73 -4.63 -13.39 12.42
N ASP A 74 -4.39 -13.98 13.58
CA ASP A 74 -5.46 -14.46 14.45
C ASP A 74 -6.27 -13.25 14.96
N CYS A 75 -7.42 -13.03 14.33
CA CYS A 75 -8.31 -11.92 14.63
C CYS A 75 -9.33 -12.32 15.71
N PRO A 76 -9.42 -11.60 16.85
CA PRO A 76 -10.52 -11.76 17.78
C PRO A 76 -11.86 -11.51 17.11
N GLU A 77 -12.87 -12.33 17.40
CA GLU A 77 -14.20 -12.29 16.75
C GLU A 77 -14.83 -10.89 16.71
N GLN A 78 -14.68 -10.13 17.81
CA GLN A 78 -15.20 -8.76 17.93
C GLN A 78 -14.61 -7.76 16.91
N TYR A 79 -13.45 -8.05 16.32
CA TYR A 79 -12.81 -7.23 15.30
C TYR A 79 -12.91 -7.83 13.88
N GLY A 80 -13.61 -8.96 13.73
CA GLY A 80 -13.58 -9.73 12.48
C GLY A 80 -14.10 -8.94 11.28
N ALA A 81 -15.09 -8.08 11.46
CA ALA A 81 -15.61 -7.23 10.39
C ALA A 81 -14.59 -6.16 9.95
N GLN A 82 -14.01 -5.45 10.91
CA GLN A 82 -13.00 -4.42 10.69
C GLN A 82 -11.74 -5.01 10.07
N HIS A 83 -11.32 -6.19 10.53
CA HIS A 83 -10.18 -6.91 9.98
C HIS A 83 -10.35 -7.21 8.49
N ARG A 84 -11.50 -7.78 8.11
CA ARG A 84 -11.81 -8.10 6.71
C ARG A 84 -11.88 -6.84 5.86
N ALA A 85 -12.54 -5.79 6.34
CA ALA A 85 -12.63 -4.51 5.63
C ALA A 85 -11.24 -3.91 5.39
N MET A 86 -10.38 -3.91 6.42
CA MET A 86 -9.00 -3.42 6.30
C MET A 86 -8.18 -4.26 5.31
N ALA A 87 -8.28 -5.59 5.37
CA ALA A 87 -7.59 -6.50 4.45
C ALA A 87 -8.02 -6.26 2.99
N MET A 88 -9.32 -6.05 2.75
CA MET A 88 -9.84 -5.71 1.43
C MET A 88 -9.25 -4.38 0.90
N ASN A 89 -9.14 -3.36 1.76
CA ASN A 89 -8.57 -2.08 1.35
C ASN A 89 -7.06 -2.17 1.07
N PHE A 90 -6.32 -2.96 1.85
CA PHE A 90 -4.91 -3.26 1.56
C PHE A 90 -4.72 -3.97 0.22
N GLU A 91 -5.61 -4.90 -0.13
CA GLU A 91 -5.60 -5.58 -1.41
C GLU A 91 -5.94 -4.62 -2.56
N ALA A 92 -6.95 -3.77 -2.39
CA ALA A 92 -7.31 -2.73 -3.36
C ALA A 92 -6.13 -1.77 -3.60
N TYR A 93 -5.46 -1.34 -2.53
CA TYR A 93 -4.25 -0.52 -2.63
C TYR A 93 -3.13 -1.24 -3.39
N THR A 94 -2.91 -2.53 -3.10
CA THR A 94 -1.92 -3.37 -3.82
C THR A 94 -2.19 -3.41 -5.32
N GLN A 95 -3.46 -3.58 -5.72
CA GLN A 95 -3.87 -3.61 -7.12
C GLN A 95 -3.66 -2.24 -7.79
N ALA A 96 -3.98 -1.15 -7.09
CA ALA A 96 -3.72 0.21 -7.57
C ALA A 96 -2.22 0.44 -7.82
N MET A 97 -1.36 0.05 -6.88
CA MET A 97 0.09 0.17 -7.05
C MET A 97 0.63 -0.70 -8.19
N ALA A 98 0.05 -1.89 -8.41
CA ALA A 98 0.43 -2.74 -9.54
C ALA A 98 0.11 -2.08 -10.89
N LEU A 99 -1.02 -1.37 -11.00
CA LEU A 99 -1.36 -0.58 -12.18
C LEU A 99 -0.34 0.53 -12.43
N ILE A 100 0.06 1.25 -11.37
CA ILE A 100 1.08 2.30 -11.44
C ILE A 100 2.40 1.71 -11.95
N VAL A 101 2.92 0.66 -11.31
CA VAL A 101 4.20 0.03 -11.69
C VAL A 101 4.19 -0.47 -13.15
N ALA A 102 3.07 -1.06 -13.59
CA ALA A 102 2.92 -1.52 -14.97
C ALA A 102 2.84 -0.34 -15.96
N ALA A 103 2.21 0.76 -15.57
CA ALA A 103 2.11 1.95 -16.41
C ALA A 103 3.48 2.64 -16.63
N LEU A 104 4.39 2.49 -15.67
CA LEU A 104 5.78 2.98 -15.75
C LEU A 104 6.71 2.10 -16.60
N GLU A 105 6.18 1.09 -17.32
CA GLU A 105 6.95 0.30 -18.28
C GLU A 105 7.54 1.21 -19.39
N PRO A 106 8.88 1.29 -19.53
CA PRO A 106 9.53 2.29 -20.40
C PRO A 106 9.09 2.21 -21.86
N GLU A 107 8.78 0.99 -22.32
CA GLU A 107 8.49 0.66 -23.72
C GLU A 107 7.05 1.01 -24.14
N LYS A 108 6.14 1.30 -23.19
CA LYS A 108 4.70 1.57 -23.45
C LYS A 108 4.17 2.83 -22.76
N ARG A 109 5.08 3.70 -22.32
CA ARG A 109 4.77 4.77 -21.38
C ARG A 109 3.76 5.80 -21.90
N SER A 110 3.91 6.26 -23.15
CA SER A 110 2.98 7.21 -23.77
C SER A 110 1.57 6.63 -23.95
N LEU A 111 1.46 5.30 -24.03
CA LEU A 111 0.19 4.58 -24.18
C LEU A 111 -0.47 4.26 -22.84
N ASN A 112 0.27 4.36 -21.72
CA ASN A 112 -0.18 3.94 -20.41
C ASN A 112 -0.60 5.09 -19.47
N VAL A 113 -0.70 6.33 -19.97
CA VAL A 113 -1.08 7.50 -19.16
C VAL A 113 -2.42 7.30 -18.43
N LEU A 114 -3.43 6.75 -19.12
CA LEU A 114 -4.74 6.48 -18.52
C LEU A 114 -4.66 5.43 -17.41
N ARG A 115 -3.84 4.38 -17.59
CA ARG A 115 -3.61 3.34 -16.57
C ARG A 115 -2.90 3.89 -15.35
N TYR A 116 -1.94 4.79 -15.55
CA TYR A 116 -1.28 5.49 -14.46
C TYR A 116 -2.29 6.32 -13.65
N GLN A 117 -3.08 7.15 -14.33
CA GLN A 117 -4.11 7.98 -13.69
C GLN A 117 -5.14 7.14 -12.91
N GLU A 118 -5.63 6.05 -13.51
CA GLU A 118 -6.52 5.11 -12.85
C GLU A 118 -5.87 4.50 -11.60
N GLY A 119 -4.60 4.10 -11.70
CA GLY A 119 -3.83 3.60 -10.57
C GLY A 119 -3.71 4.62 -9.43
N CYS A 120 -3.38 5.87 -9.72
CA CYS A 120 -3.29 6.94 -8.73
C CYS A 120 -4.62 7.20 -8.03
N GLN A 121 -5.72 7.27 -8.80
CA GLN A 121 -7.07 7.47 -8.24
C GLN A 121 -7.47 6.31 -7.32
N LYS A 122 -7.23 5.06 -7.75
CA LYS A 122 -7.52 3.87 -6.93
C LYS A 122 -6.67 3.81 -5.66
N ARG A 123 -5.39 4.21 -5.75
CA ARG A 123 -4.48 4.30 -4.61
C ARG A 123 -5.01 5.28 -3.57
N GLU A 124 -5.39 6.48 -4.01
CA GLU A 124 -5.91 7.54 -3.12
C GLU A 124 -7.21 7.12 -2.45
N ALA A 125 -8.17 6.59 -3.21
CA ALA A 125 -9.43 6.10 -2.67
C ALA A 125 -9.22 4.97 -1.63
N ALA A 126 -8.35 3.99 -1.94
CA ALA A 126 -8.05 2.90 -1.02
C ALA A 126 -7.35 3.43 0.25
N PHE A 127 -6.41 4.37 0.11
CA PHE A 127 -5.68 4.94 1.24
C PHE A 127 -6.56 5.78 2.16
N GLU A 128 -7.50 6.54 1.60
CA GLU A 128 -8.49 7.29 2.36
C GLU A 128 -9.40 6.35 3.15
N GLN A 129 -9.94 5.31 2.51
CA GLN A 129 -10.78 4.30 3.18
C GLN A 129 -10.02 3.56 4.29
N MET A 130 -8.75 3.21 4.08
CA MET A 130 -7.90 2.67 5.15
C MET A 130 -7.80 3.66 6.30
N THR A 131 -7.45 4.91 6.03
CA THR A 131 -7.29 5.93 7.06
C THR A 131 -8.57 6.16 7.86
N GLN A 132 -9.73 6.17 7.20
CA GLN A 132 -11.01 6.38 7.83
C GLN A 132 -11.43 5.22 8.75
N LEU A 133 -11.24 3.97 8.31
CA LEU A 133 -11.46 2.79 9.17
C LEU A 133 -10.56 2.81 10.42
N LEU A 134 -9.37 3.37 10.30
CA LEU A 134 -8.42 3.47 11.42
C LEU A 134 -8.78 4.58 12.41
N GLN A 135 -9.32 5.70 11.91
CA GLN A 135 -9.76 6.81 12.74
C GLN A 135 -11.07 6.49 13.45
N ASN A 136 -12.05 5.90 12.78
CA ASN A 136 -13.38 5.69 13.35
C ASN A 136 -13.47 4.40 14.18
N ASP A 137 -12.97 3.27 13.68
CA ASP A 137 -13.33 1.97 14.26
C ASP A 137 -12.35 1.46 15.30
N TYR A 138 -11.08 1.89 15.24
CA TYR A 138 -10.04 1.48 16.20
C TYR A 138 -9.84 2.49 17.34
N GLN A 139 -10.20 3.77 17.18
CA GLN A 139 -10.22 4.73 18.30
C GLN A 139 -11.35 4.42 19.29
N GLU A 140 -12.54 4.07 18.80
CA GLU A 140 -13.66 3.64 19.67
C GLU A 140 -13.36 2.33 20.44
N ALA A 141 -12.45 1.51 19.92
CA ALA A 141 -11.97 0.29 20.57
C ALA A 141 -10.83 0.53 21.59
N GLY A 142 -10.41 1.78 21.83
CA GLY A 142 -9.37 2.15 22.80
C GLY A 142 -7.93 1.82 22.37
N VAL A 143 -7.64 1.84 21.07
CA VAL A 143 -6.37 1.35 20.46
C VAL A 143 -5.37 2.47 20.19
N VAL A 144 -5.81 3.73 20.27
CA VAL A 144 -5.00 4.93 20.04
C VAL A 144 -5.22 5.93 21.17
#